data_AF-A0AAV7WA99-F1
#
_entry.id   AF-A0AAV7WA99-F1
#
_cell.length_a   1.000
_cell.length_b   1.000
_cell.length_c   1.000
_cell.angle_alpha   90.00
_cell.angle_beta   90.00
_cell.angle_gamma   90.00
#
_symmetry.space_group_name_H-M   'P 1'
#
loop_
_entity.id
_entity.type
_entity.pdbx_description
1 polymer ?
#
loop_
_entity_poly.entity_id
_entity_poly.type
_entity_poly.pdbx_seq_one_letter_code
_entity_poly.pdbx_strand_id
1 'polypeptide(L)'
;MALAGPTPVMSTSNKLDQELAKFEYFCFSVETWLSTLAGELSLLHDDQGKLWNKVTEDEKNMTILQPIVADNKCEIHNLEEQLHCLEERVEDIEGCSQRSNMRILGLPEGVEGQDPIAYLEN
;
A
#
# COMPACT_ATOMS: atom_id res chain seq x y z
N MET A 1 -16.22 -75.73 -64.73
CA MET A 1 -15.51 -74.44 -64.93
C MET A 1 -16.29 -73.38 -64.16
N ALA A 2 -15.90 -73.09 -62.93
CA ALA A 2 -16.54 -72.07 -62.10
C ALA A 2 -15.86 -70.72 -62.34
N LEU A 3 -16.63 -69.73 -62.81
CA LEU A 3 -16.20 -68.35 -63.00
C LEU A 3 -16.07 -67.68 -61.64
N ALA A 4 -14.86 -67.24 -61.30
CA ALA A 4 -14.58 -66.50 -60.07
C ALA A 4 -15.23 -65.10 -60.13
N GLY A 5 -16.07 -64.79 -59.13
CA GLY A 5 -16.69 -63.48 -58.97
C GLY A 5 -15.68 -62.39 -58.57
N PRO A 6 -15.99 -61.10 -58.81
CA PRO A 6 -15.09 -60.00 -58.52
C PRO A 6 -14.89 -59.85 -57.00
N THR A 7 -13.62 -59.83 -56.58
CA THR A 7 -13.17 -59.63 -55.20
C THR A 7 -13.39 -58.18 -54.73
N PRO A 8 -13.70 -57.95 -53.44
CA PRO A 8 -14.15 -56.65 -52.91
C PRO A 8 -12.99 -55.72 -52.55
N VAL A 9 -12.19 -55.30 -53.54
CA VAL A 9 -10.98 -54.47 -53.30
C VAL A 9 -11.31 -52.99 -53.09
N MET A 10 -12.44 -52.48 -53.63
CA MET A 10 -12.80 -51.06 -53.47
C MET A 10 -13.30 -50.67 -52.06
N SER A 11 -13.87 -51.61 -51.30
CA SER A 11 -14.48 -51.30 -49.99
C SER A 11 -13.45 -51.02 -48.88
N THR A 12 -12.26 -51.61 -48.99
CA THR A 12 -11.18 -51.47 -47.99
C THR A 12 -10.37 -50.19 -48.20
N SER A 13 -10.16 -49.75 -49.45
CA SER A 13 -9.49 -48.48 -49.77
C SER A 13 -10.22 -47.29 -49.16
N ASN A 14 -11.55 -47.20 -49.39
CA ASN A 14 -12.37 -46.10 -48.90
C ASN A 14 -12.40 -45.98 -47.37
N LYS A 15 -12.25 -47.10 -46.65
CA LYS A 15 -12.19 -47.12 -45.18
C LYS A 15 -10.86 -46.56 -44.67
N LEU A 16 -9.77 -46.86 -45.36
CA LEU A 16 -8.43 -46.39 -45.00
C LEU A 16 -8.31 -44.88 -45.23
N ASP A 17 -8.88 -44.38 -46.33
CA ASP A 17 -8.98 -42.95 -46.63
C ASP A 17 -9.81 -42.20 -45.58
N GLN A 18 -10.90 -42.81 -45.09
CA GLN A 18 -11.73 -42.21 -44.03
C GLN A 18 -10.98 -42.12 -42.69
N GLU A 19 -10.21 -43.14 -42.31
CA GLU A 19 -9.40 -43.11 -41.09
C GLU A 19 -8.22 -42.14 -41.21
N LEU A 20 -7.61 -42.03 -42.40
CA LEU A 20 -6.58 -41.02 -42.67
C LEU A 20 -7.13 -39.60 -42.46
N ALA A 21 -8.31 -39.30 -43.00
CA ALA A 21 -8.94 -37.98 -42.85
C ALA A 21 -9.26 -37.64 -41.37
N LYS A 22 -9.67 -38.63 -40.57
CA LYS A 22 -9.88 -38.44 -39.12
C LYS A 22 -8.56 -38.15 -38.41
N PHE A 23 -7.49 -38.86 -38.78
CA PHE A 23 -6.17 -38.66 -38.21
C PHE A 23 -5.60 -37.28 -38.57
N GLU A 24 -5.75 -36.84 -39.82
CA GLU A 24 -5.36 -35.49 -40.26
C GLU A 24 -6.10 -34.40 -39.49
N TYR A 25 -7.43 -34.54 -39.33
CA TYR A 25 -8.22 -33.62 -38.51
C TYR A 25 -7.77 -33.60 -37.05
N PHE A 26 -7.47 -34.77 -36.48
CA PHE A 26 -6.96 -34.87 -35.11
C PHE A 26 -5.62 -34.15 -34.97
N CYS A 27 -4.67 -34.39 -35.88
CA CYS A 27 -3.38 -33.70 -35.90
C CYS A 27 -3.55 -32.19 -36.00
N PHE A 28 -4.38 -31.71 -36.93
CA PHE A 28 -4.67 -30.28 -37.07
C PHE A 28 -5.28 -29.67 -35.79
N SER A 29 -6.18 -30.39 -35.13
CA SER A 29 -6.76 -29.96 -33.86
C SER A 29 -5.72 -29.87 -32.74
N VAL A 30 -4.79 -30.81 -32.67
CA VAL A 30 -3.70 -30.81 -31.69
C VAL A 30 -2.74 -29.65 -31.95
N GLU A 31 -2.37 -29.40 -33.21
CA GLU A 31 -1.51 -28.27 -33.60
C GLU A 31 -2.13 -26.92 -33.22
N THR A 32 -3.43 -26.77 -33.45
CA THR A 32 -4.17 -25.55 -33.08
C THR A 32 -4.13 -25.34 -31.58
N TRP A 33 -4.41 -26.39 -30.79
CA TRP A 33 -4.40 -26.30 -29.33
C TRP A 33 -3.01 -25.99 -28.77
N LEU A 34 -1.96 -26.61 -29.31
CA LEU A 34 -0.58 -26.31 -28.93
C LEU A 34 -0.21 -24.85 -29.22
N SER A 35 -0.68 -24.31 -30.35
CA SER A 35 -0.45 -22.91 -30.73
C SER A 35 -1.16 -21.95 -29.75
N THR A 36 -2.40 -22.29 -29.34
CA THR A 36 -3.13 -21.51 -28.33
C THR A 36 -2.40 -21.51 -26.99
N LEU A 37 -2.00 -22.68 -26.49
CA LEU A 37 -1.25 -22.79 -25.23
C LEU A 37 0.07 -22.03 -25.26
N ALA A 38 0.80 -22.09 -26.37
CA ALA A 38 2.04 -21.33 -26.51
C ALA A 38 1.77 -19.81 -26.41
N GLY A 39 0.67 -19.33 -26.99
CA GLY A 39 0.23 -17.94 -26.85
C GLY A 39 -0.12 -17.56 -25.40
N GLU A 40 -0.90 -18.40 -24.72
CA GLU A 40 -1.27 -18.18 -23.31
C GLU A 40 -0.04 -18.17 -22.39
N LEU A 41 0.92 -19.08 -22.59
CA LEU A 41 2.18 -19.09 -21.84
C LEU A 41 3.03 -17.84 -22.08
N SER A 42 3.04 -17.32 -23.31
CA SER A 42 3.73 -16.06 -23.62
C SER A 42 3.11 -14.88 -22.88
N LEU A 43 1.78 -14.79 -22.86
CA LEU A 43 1.07 -13.73 -22.13
C LEU A 43 1.31 -13.82 -20.62
N LEU A 44 1.26 -15.03 -20.06
CA LEU A 44 1.54 -15.26 -18.65
C LEU A 44 2.97 -14.86 -18.28
N HIS A 45 3.94 -15.19 -19.14
CA HIS A 45 5.33 -14.80 -18.95
C HIS A 45 5.50 -13.27 -18.95
N ASP A 46 4.83 -12.57 -19.87
CA ASP A 46 4.88 -11.11 -19.93
C ASP A 46 4.27 -10.46 -18.67
N ASP A 47 3.13 -10.99 -18.20
CA ASP A 47 2.49 -10.50 -16.98
C ASP A 47 3.31 -10.81 -15.73
N GLN A 48 3.97 -11.97 -15.68
CA GLN A 48 4.95 -12.29 -14.64
C GLN A 48 6.09 -11.27 -14.62
N GLY A 49 6.62 -10.88 -15.79
CA GLY A 49 7.65 -9.84 -15.90
C GLY A 49 7.19 -8.47 -15.40
N LYS A 50 5.97 -8.06 -15.76
CA LYS A 50 5.38 -6.79 -15.27
C LYS A 50 5.20 -6.80 -13.76
N LEU A 51 4.70 -7.89 -13.20
CA LEU A 51 4.52 -8.03 -11.75
C LEU A 51 5.86 -8.00 -11.01
N TRP A 52 6.87 -8.68 -11.53
CA TRP A 52 8.21 -8.67 -10.95
C TRP A 52 8.78 -7.25 -10.88
N ASN A 53 8.68 -6.48 -11.97
CA ASN A 53 9.15 -5.09 -12.00
C ASN A 53 8.41 -4.22 -10.96
N LYS A 54 7.10 -4.38 -10.81
CA LYS A 54 6.33 -3.65 -9.79
C LYS A 54 6.76 -4.02 -8.37
N VAL A 55 6.94 -5.30 -8.08
CA VAL A 55 7.40 -5.77 -6.77
C VAL A 55 8.78 -5.20 -6.46
N THR A 56 9.72 -5.23 -7.41
CA THR A 56 11.06 -4.64 -7.22
C THR A 56 11.01 -3.14 -6.95
N GLU A 57 10.10 -2.41 -7.61
CA GLU A 57 9.94 -0.97 -7.36
C GLU A 57 9.32 -0.69 -5.99
N ASP A 58 8.29 -1.44 -5.61
CA ASP A 58 7.66 -1.33 -4.29
C ASP A 58 8.65 -1.68 -3.15
N GLU A 59 9.52 -2.67 -3.35
CA GLU A 59 10.59 -3.03 -2.41
C GLU A 59 11.62 -1.90 -2.22
N LYS A 60 12.00 -1.22 -3.31
CA LYS A 60 12.88 -0.04 -3.23
C LYS A 60 12.21 1.11 -2.49
N ASN A 61 10.95 1.39 -2.82
CA ASN A 61 10.17 2.44 -2.15
C ASN A 61 10.03 2.15 -0.66
N MET A 62 9.75 0.89 -0.28
CA MET A 62 9.71 0.47 1.12
C MET A 62 11.06 0.69 1.82
N THR A 63 12.16 0.32 1.18
CA THR A 63 13.52 0.50 1.72
C THR A 63 13.84 1.96 2.02
N ILE A 64 13.32 2.90 1.21
CA ILE A 64 13.49 4.35 1.41
C ILE A 64 12.52 4.89 2.46
N LEU A 65 11.26 4.46 2.45
CA LEU A 65 10.22 5.01 3.33
C LEU A 65 10.35 4.53 4.78
N GLN A 66 10.80 3.29 5.01
CA GLN A 66 10.99 2.73 6.36
C GLN A 66 11.86 3.61 7.28
N PRO A 67 13.08 4.01 6.90
CA PRO A 67 13.91 4.87 7.75
C PRO A 67 13.31 6.26 7.94
N ILE A 68 12.70 6.85 6.90
CA ILE A 68 12.04 8.17 7.00
C ILE A 68 10.91 8.15 8.04
N VAL A 69 10.09 7.11 8.03
CA VAL A 69 9.01 6.95 9.01
C VAL A 69 9.57 6.74 10.42
N ALA A 70 10.67 6.02 10.57
CA ALA A 70 11.34 5.83 11.86
C ALA A 70 11.90 7.16 12.39
N ASP A 71 12.61 7.92 11.56
CA ASP A 71 13.19 9.22 11.92
C ASP A 71 12.08 10.21 12.30
N ASN A 72 11.03 10.31 11.49
CA ASN A 72 9.88 11.17 11.80
C ASN A 72 9.22 10.82 13.13
N LYS A 73 9.11 9.52 13.47
CA LYS A 73 8.57 9.10 14.78
C LYS A 73 9.47 9.54 15.93
N CYS A 74 10.79 9.42 15.77
CA CYS A 74 11.74 9.90 16.77
C CYS A 74 11.64 11.42 16.97
N GLU A 75 11.57 12.18 15.88
CA GLU A 75 11.44 13.64 15.93
C GLU A 75 10.12 14.08 16.58
N ILE A 76 8.99 13.44 16.23
CA ILE A 76 7.70 13.71 16.86
C ILE A 76 7.78 13.46 18.36
N HIS A 77 8.35 12.32 18.77
CA HIS A 77 8.47 11.99 20.19
C HIS A 77 9.32 13.03 20.96
N ASN A 78 10.45 13.45 20.38
CA ASN A 78 11.30 14.48 20.96
C ASN A 78 10.58 15.85 21.07
N LEU A 79 9.77 16.21 20.06
CA LEU A 79 8.97 17.42 20.11
C LEU A 79 7.84 17.35 21.14
N GLU A 80 7.20 16.19 21.31
CA GLU A 80 6.20 15.95 22.34
C GLU A 80 6.80 16.10 23.75
N GLU A 81 7.98 15.54 23.99
CA GLU A 81 8.69 15.72 25.27
C GLU A 81 9.04 17.18 25.53
N GLN A 82 9.52 17.91 24.52
CA GLN A 82 9.84 19.33 24.66
C GLN A 82 8.59 20.18 24.93
N LEU A 83 7.48 19.89 24.25
CA LEU A 83 6.20 20.55 24.51
C LEU A 83 5.74 20.30 25.93
N HIS A 84 5.80 19.06 26.40
CA HIS A 84 5.41 18.72 27.77
C HIS A 84 6.27 19.47 28.81
N CYS A 85 7.60 19.50 28.61
CA CYS A 85 8.51 20.28 29.45
C CYS A 85 8.18 21.78 29.45
N LEU A 86 7.78 22.33 28.31
CA LEU A 86 7.41 23.74 28.19
C LEU A 86 6.08 24.03 28.88
N GLU A 87 5.09 23.14 28.75
CA GLU A 87 3.80 23.23 29.44
C GLU A 87 4.00 23.26 30.96
N GLU A 88 4.76 22.32 31.52
CA GLU A 88 5.07 22.28 32.95
C GLU A 88 5.76 23.58 33.42
N ARG A 89 6.72 24.08 32.64
CA ARG A 89 7.39 25.35 32.94
C ARG A 89 6.46 26.55 32.90
N VAL A 90 5.51 26.58 31.97
CA VAL A 90 4.51 27.65 31.89
C VAL A 90 3.60 27.61 33.11
N GLU A 91 3.08 26.43 33.46
CA GLU A 91 2.25 26.24 34.66
C GLU A 91 2.99 26.66 35.94
N ASP A 92 4.26 26.31 36.08
CA ASP A 92 5.09 26.71 37.20
C ASP A 92 5.26 28.23 37.29
N ILE A 93 5.53 28.89 36.16
CA ILE A 93 5.70 30.36 36.10
C ILE A 93 4.38 31.06 36.41
N GLU A 94 3.26 30.61 35.84
CA GLU A 94 1.94 31.16 36.13
C GLU A 94 1.57 30.97 37.61
N GLY A 95 1.82 29.78 38.16
CA GLY A 95 1.63 29.49 39.57
C GLY A 95 2.47 30.39 40.48
N CYS A 96 3.75 30.59 40.16
CA CYS A 96 4.64 31.49 40.91
C CYS A 96 4.18 32.95 40.82
N SER A 97 3.79 33.41 39.64
CA SER A 97 3.28 34.78 39.42
C SER A 97 2.02 35.04 40.25
N GLN A 98 1.07 34.11 40.24
CA GLN A 98 -0.16 34.24 41.02
C GLN A 98 0.10 34.21 42.52
N ARG A 99 0.99 33.32 43.01
CA ARG A 99 1.34 33.23 44.44
C ARG A 99 2.11 34.44 44.95
N SER A 100 2.87 35.09 44.07
CA SER A 100 3.67 36.28 44.43
C SER A 100 2.84 37.57 44.44
N ASN A 101 1.62 37.55 43.89
CA ASN A 101 0.75 38.72 43.84
C ASN A 101 -0.22 38.73 45.03
N MET A 102 -0.20 39.79 45.84
CA MET A 102 -1.27 40.06 46.80
C MET A 102 -2.46 40.72 46.09
N ARG A 103 -3.64 40.12 46.21
CA ARG A 103 -4.91 40.74 45.79
C ARG A 103 -5.56 41.42 47.00
N ILE A 104 -5.57 42.76 47.00
CA ILE A 104 -6.32 43.54 47.99
C ILE A 104 -7.73 43.73 47.43
N LEU A 105 -8.73 43.19 48.13
CA LEU A 105 -10.14 43.25 47.74
C LEU A 105 -10.92 44.12 48.74
N GLY A 106 -11.89 44.90 48.25
CA GLY A 106 -12.77 45.71 49.11
C GLY A 106 -12.23 47.11 49.46
N LEU A 107 -11.19 47.59 48.78
CA LEU A 107 -10.80 48.99 48.85
C LEU A 107 -11.86 49.87 48.16
N PRO A 108 -12.38 50.92 48.83
CA PRO A 108 -13.28 51.86 48.18
C PRO A 108 -12.52 52.63 47.08
N GLU A 109 -13.09 52.71 45.88
CA GLU A 109 -12.44 53.39 44.76
C GLU A 109 -12.21 54.88 45.04
N GLY A 110 -11.01 55.37 44.77
CA GLY A 110 -10.68 56.80 44.78
C GLY A 110 -10.32 57.41 46.15
N VAL A 111 -10.19 56.60 47.21
CA VAL A 111 -9.78 57.09 48.55
C VAL A 111 -8.26 57.20 48.73
N GLU A 112 -7.48 56.64 47.81
CA GLU A 112 -6.01 56.58 47.85
C GLU A 112 -5.34 57.95 47.63
N GLY A 113 -6.08 58.96 47.14
CA GLY A 113 -5.51 60.28 46.86
C GLY A 113 -4.47 60.26 45.73
N GLN A 114 -3.39 61.03 45.87
CA GLN A 114 -2.30 61.11 44.88
C GLN A 114 -1.18 60.09 45.09
N ASP A 115 -1.10 59.46 46.26
CA ASP A 115 -0.03 58.52 46.62
C ASP A 115 -0.60 57.21 47.21
N PRO A 116 -0.79 56.18 46.36
CA PRO A 116 -1.30 54.88 46.79
C PRO A 116 -0.39 54.14 47.76
N ILE A 117 0.92 54.41 47.75
CA ILE A 117 1.88 53.73 48.63
C ILE A 117 1.70 54.25 50.06
N ALA A 118 1.64 55.57 50.22
CA ALA A 118 1.41 56.20 51.52
C ALA A 118 0.05 55.81 52.15
N TYR A 119 -0.95 55.48 51.33
CA TYR A 119 -2.24 54.97 51.79
C TYR A 119 -2.14 53.55 52.37
N LEU A 120 -1.30 52.68 51.80
CA LEU A 120 -1.10 51.30 52.27
C LEU A 120 -0.14 51.19 53.46
N GLU A 121 0.70 52.20 53.70
CA GLU A 121 1.69 52.22 54.80
C GLU A 121 1.15 52.71 56.16
N ASN A 122 -0.08 53.25 56.22
CA ASN A 122 -0.74 53.76 57.45
C ASN A 122 -1.85 52.82 57.96
#